data_AF-A0A6P1F4C1-F1
#
_entry.id   AF-A0A6P1F4C1-F1
#
_cell.length_a   1.000
_cell.length_b   1.000
_cell.length_c   1.000
_cell.angle_alpha   90.00
_cell.angle_beta   90.00
_cell.angle_gamma   90.00
#
_symmetry.space_group_name_H-M   'P 1'
#
loop_
_entity.id
_entity.type
_entity.pdbx_description
1 polymer ?
#
loop_
_entity_poly.entity_id
_entity_poly.type
_entity_poly.pdbx_seq_one_letter_code
_entity_poly.pdbx_strand_id
1 'polypeptide(L)'
;MIASSTCLIEVVRAGWEMDCCGAPLAVGGRVTWSLLGYPARSGRPEQYGEEHHDTSPNARPVTGTVRGIVGETVLGRIPAIGEGDVLVPDPSKRRLQRLASWDRSTGGATLRVALEIDADAELPPPWEPPATAQGARTPPPEVVAALHALLVRIHGAWGERVHIRSVDRGRKASIVPSTDGAGGLHWALGPENLVVNLGYDRVILPGDLDGVARLEVLADEVARGVVRQDPPITSQGVLLMPARRRRVPTSAW
;
A
#
# COMPACT_ATOMS: atom_id res chain seq x y z
N MET A 1 48.57 2.35 -18.26
CA MET A 1 47.27 2.90 -17.82
C MET A 1 46.26 1.78 -17.89
N ILE A 2 45.91 1.18 -16.75
CA ILE A 2 44.79 0.24 -16.68
C ILE A 2 43.56 1.12 -16.74
N ALA A 3 42.72 0.94 -17.76
CA ALA A 3 41.45 1.64 -17.83
C ALA A 3 40.66 1.24 -16.58
N SER A 4 40.36 2.20 -15.69
CA SER A 4 39.41 1.98 -14.60
C SER A 4 38.08 1.63 -15.25
N SER A 5 37.75 0.35 -15.25
CA SER A 5 36.43 -0.13 -15.65
C SER A 5 35.43 0.39 -14.64
N THR A 6 34.41 1.10 -15.11
CA THR A 6 33.26 1.48 -14.30
C THR A 6 32.09 0.55 -14.61
N CYS A 7 31.14 0.46 -13.69
CA CYS A 7 29.86 -0.22 -13.93
C CYS A 7 28.70 0.70 -13.54
N LEU A 8 27.53 0.47 -14.16
CA LEU A 8 26.33 1.27 -13.93
C LEU A 8 25.28 0.41 -13.21
N ILE A 9 24.81 0.88 -12.07
CA ILE A 9 23.75 0.23 -11.29
C ILE A 9 22.51 1.14 -11.21
N GLU A 10 21.33 0.56 -11.07
CA GLU A 10 20.10 1.28 -10.73
C GLU A 10 19.91 1.24 -9.21
N VAL A 11 19.83 2.43 -8.59
CA VAL A 11 19.50 2.61 -7.18
C VAL A 11 18.10 3.21 -7.05
N VAL A 12 17.22 2.52 -6.34
CA VAL A 12 15.87 2.97 -6.01
C VAL A 12 15.90 3.70 -4.67
N ARG A 13 15.29 4.88 -4.62
CA ARG A 13 15.08 5.65 -3.38
C ARG A 13 13.60 5.92 -3.17
N ALA A 14 13.07 5.49 -2.02
CA ALA A 14 11.64 5.61 -1.77
C ALA A 14 11.25 7.07 -1.53
N GLY A 15 10.13 7.51 -2.12
CA GLY A 15 9.71 8.91 -2.00
C GLY A 15 9.58 9.41 -0.55
N TRP A 16 9.16 8.56 0.38
CA TRP A 16 9.04 8.94 1.80
C TRP A 16 10.40 9.19 2.47
N GLU A 17 11.46 8.46 2.09
CA GLU A 17 12.82 8.68 2.59
C GLU A 17 13.37 9.99 2.04
N MET A 18 13.05 10.27 0.78
CA MET A 18 13.40 11.54 0.14
C MET A 18 12.75 12.73 0.86
N ASP A 19 11.47 12.61 1.22
CA ASP A 19 10.71 13.67 1.90
C ASP A 19 11.15 13.87 3.37
N CYS A 20 11.56 12.80 4.07
CA CYS A 20 11.98 12.87 5.47
C CYS A 20 13.40 13.41 5.63
N CYS A 21 14.35 12.86 4.88
CA CYS A 21 15.78 13.01 5.19
C CYS A 21 16.69 12.97 3.95
N GLY A 22 16.17 12.61 2.76
CA GLY A 22 16.98 12.46 1.55
C GLY A 22 17.73 13.73 1.14
N ALA A 23 19.02 13.60 0.83
CA ALA A 23 19.84 14.72 0.38
C ALA A 23 19.54 15.09 -1.10
N PRO A 24 19.61 16.38 -1.46
CA PRO A 24 19.59 16.80 -2.86
C PRO A 24 20.68 16.11 -3.69
N LEU A 25 20.39 15.83 -4.95
CA LEU A 25 21.33 15.24 -5.90
C LEU A 25 21.14 15.80 -7.30
N ALA A 26 22.18 15.71 -8.13
CA ALA A 26 22.15 16.13 -9.51
C ALA A 26 22.93 15.16 -10.39
N VAL A 27 22.55 15.07 -11.67
CA VAL A 27 23.33 14.36 -12.67
C VAL A 27 24.72 14.98 -12.77
N GLY A 28 25.75 14.14 -12.76
CA GLY A 28 27.15 14.52 -12.65
C GLY A 28 27.66 14.68 -11.20
N GLY A 29 26.76 14.70 -10.22
CA GLY A 29 27.12 14.78 -8.81
C GLY A 29 27.68 13.46 -8.28
N ARG A 30 28.64 13.56 -7.35
CA ARG A 30 29.17 12.42 -6.60
C ARG A 30 28.33 12.22 -5.33
N VAL A 31 27.97 10.99 -5.04
CA VAL A 31 27.17 10.60 -3.87
C VAL A 31 27.76 9.37 -3.20
N THR A 32 27.52 9.24 -1.90
CA THR A 32 27.80 8.04 -1.12
C THR A 32 26.53 7.62 -0.43
N TRP A 33 26.08 6.39 -0.65
CA TRP A 33 24.84 5.84 -0.12
C TRP A 33 25.07 4.49 0.53
N SER A 34 24.33 4.22 1.60
CA SER A 34 24.23 2.88 2.17
C SER A 34 23.23 2.10 1.32
N LEU A 35 23.69 1.07 0.59
CA LEU A 35 22.86 0.31 -0.35
C LEU A 35 22.51 -1.06 0.21
N LEU A 36 21.29 -1.51 -0.07
CA LEU A 36 20.83 -2.90 0.07
C LEU A 36 20.64 -3.53 -1.32
N GLY A 37 21.13 -4.74 -1.52
CA GLY A 37 20.88 -5.52 -2.72
C GLY A 37 19.57 -6.31 -2.61
N TYR A 38 18.75 -6.29 -3.65
CA TYR A 38 17.56 -7.13 -3.77
C TYR A 38 17.74 -8.13 -4.92
N PRO A 39 17.45 -9.41 -4.72
CA PRO A 39 17.70 -10.44 -5.73
C PRO A 39 16.89 -10.19 -6.99
N ALA A 40 17.49 -10.57 -8.13
CA ALA A 40 16.77 -10.61 -9.40
C ALA A 40 15.55 -11.54 -9.31
N ARG A 41 14.45 -11.14 -9.96
CA ARG A 41 13.20 -11.91 -10.07
C ARG A 41 12.82 -12.09 -11.52
N SER A 42 11.89 -13.00 -11.82
CA SER A 42 11.39 -13.17 -13.19
C SER A 42 10.89 -11.83 -13.75
N GLY A 43 11.54 -11.34 -14.80
CA GLY A 43 11.24 -10.04 -15.42
C GLY A 43 11.74 -8.80 -14.66
N ARG A 44 12.55 -8.94 -13.61
CA ARG A 44 13.17 -7.83 -12.87
C ARG A 44 14.65 -8.12 -12.59
N PRO A 45 15.60 -7.30 -13.09
CA PRO A 45 17.01 -7.48 -12.76
C PRO A 45 17.26 -7.27 -11.27
N GLU A 46 18.48 -7.57 -10.81
CA GLU A 46 18.93 -7.19 -9.48
C GLU A 46 18.77 -5.67 -9.29
N GLN A 47 18.32 -5.26 -8.11
CA GLN A 47 18.05 -3.86 -7.79
C GLN A 47 18.75 -3.49 -6.50
N TYR A 48 19.19 -2.24 -6.40
CA TYR A 48 19.73 -1.70 -5.15
C TYR A 48 18.75 -0.68 -4.58
N GLY A 49 18.42 -0.80 -3.30
CA GLY A 49 17.72 0.25 -2.56
C GLY A 49 18.72 1.06 -1.75
N GLU A 50 18.52 2.36 -1.65
CA GLU A 50 19.20 3.12 -0.60
C GLU A 50 18.51 2.85 0.74
N GLU A 51 19.30 2.59 1.78
CA GLU A 51 18.84 2.41 3.14
C GLU A 51 19.31 3.61 3.96
N HIS A 52 18.43 4.60 4.11
CA HIS A 52 18.83 5.88 4.68
C HIS A 52 19.04 5.86 6.20
N HIS A 53 18.49 4.86 6.89
CA HIS A 53 18.40 4.86 8.35
C HIS A 53 19.52 4.06 9.03
N ASP A 54 20.45 3.50 8.25
CA ASP A 54 21.54 2.61 8.69
C ASP A 54 21.04 1.50 9.64
N THR A 55 19.82 1.02 9.40
CA THR A 55 19.14 0.01 10.24
C THR A 55 19.43 -1.41 9.80
N SER A 56 19.91 -1.60 8.57
CA SER A 56 20.15 -2.93 8.03
C SER A 56 21.63 -3.32 8.10
N PRO A 57 22.00 -4.40 8.79
CA PRO A 57 23.39 -4.87 8.84
C PRO A 57 23.89 -5.38 7.47
N ASN A 58 23.00 -5.56 6.50
CA ASN A 58 23.34 -5.98 5.14
C ASN A 58 23.59 -4.81 4.20
N ALA A 59 23.37 -3.57 4.66
CA ALA A 59 23.63 -2.39 3.86
C ALA A 59 25.14 -2.12 3.77
N ARG A 60 25.62 -1.64 2.62
CA ARG A 60 27.03 -1.28 2.42
C ARG A 60 27.18 0.11 1.81
N PRO A 61 28.16 0.91 2.27
CA PRO A 61 28.40 2.22 1.68
C PRO A 61 29.00 2.06 0.28
N VAL A 62 28.33 2.65 -0.70
CA VAL A 62 28.76 2.67 -2.11
C VAL A 62 28.85 4.11 -2.57
N THR A 63 29.98 4.46 -3.17
CA THR A 63 30.24 5.80 -3.71
C THR A 63 30.24 5.76 -5.23
N GLY A 64 29.56 6.71 -5.86
CA GLY A 64 29.49 6.77 -7.31
C GLY A 64 29.13 8.16 -7.83
N THR A 65 29.09 8.26 -9.16
CA THR A 65 28.64 9.45 -9.89
C THR A 65 27.25 9.21 -10.44
N VAL A 66 26.33 10.13 -10.19
CA VAL A 66 24.97 10.08 -10.72
C VAL A 66 25.02 10.33 -12.23
N ARG A 67 24.54 9.39 -13.03
CA ARG A 67 24.48 9.50 -14.51
C ARG A 67 23.08 9.76 -15.04
N GLY A 68 22.05 9.48 -14.25
CA GLY A 68 20.67 9.77 -14.62
C GLY A 68 19.74 9.68 -13.42
N ILE A 69 18.69 10.47 -13.44
CA ILE A 69 17.64 10.46 -12.42
C ILE A 69 16.29 10.35 -13.14
N VAL A 70 15.50 9.36 -12.76
CA VAL A 70 14.10 9.24 -13.16
C VAL A 70 13.24 9.34 -11.92
N GLY A 71 12.41 10.38 -11.85
CA GLY A 71 11.38 10.51 -10.82
C GLY A 71 10.09 9.82 -11.25
N GLU A 72 9.53 9.02 -10.34
CA GLU A 72 8.21 8.42 -10.44
C GLU A 72 7.26 9.13 -9.47
N THR A 73 6.34 9.91 -9.99
CA THR A 73 5.31 10.61 -9.21
C THR A 73 3.95 9.97 -9.46
N VAL A 74 3.22 9.66 -8.39
CA VAL A 74 1.84 9.19 -8.47
C VAL A 74 0.90 10.39 -8.38
N LEU A 75 0.21 10.71 -9.49
CA LEU A 75 -0.61 11.92 -9.62
C LEU A 75 -2.08 11.73 -9.26
N GLY A 76 -2.50 10.48 -9.05
CA GLY A 76 -3.88 10.12 -8.75
C GLY A 76 -4.04 9.53 -7.36
N ARG A 77 -5.28 9.54 -6.87
CA ARG A 77 -5.68 8.77 -5.70
C ARG A 77 -6.89 7.91 -6.04
N ILE A 78 -6.94 6.72 -5.48
CA ILE A 78 -8.07 5.81 -5.58
C ILE A 78 -8.53 5.40 -4.17
N PRO A 79 -9.82 5.08 -3.97
CA PRO A 79 -10.27 4.52 -2.71
C PRO A 79 -9.52 3.22 -2.42
N ALA A 80 -9.03 3.09 -1.19
CA ALA A 80 -8.40 1.88 -0.70
C ALA A 80 -9.47 0.78 -0.55
N ILE A 81 -9.17 -0.39 -1.10
CA ILE A 81 -10.12 -1.51 -1.05
C ILE A 81 -10.24 -1.97 0.41
N GLY A 82 -11.46 -1.94 0.94
CA GLY A 82 -11.77 -2.37 2.31
C GLY A 82 -11.88 -1.26 3.35
N GLU A 83 -11.44 -0.04 3.03
CA GLU A 83 -11.27 1.04 4.02
C GLU A 83 -12.23 2.22 3.81
N GLY A 84 -13.13 2.16 2.83
CA GLY A 84 -14.12 3.21 2.55
C GLY A 84 -13.47 4.50 2.04
N ASP A 85 -13.45 5.53 2.90
CA ASP A 85 -13.03 6.90 2.57
C ASP A 85 -11.50 7.12 2.55
N VAL A 86 -10.72 6.07 2.81
CA VAL A 86 -9.26 6.16 2.73
C VAL A 86 -8.85 6.19 1.28
N LEU A 87 -8.20 7.28 0.86
CA LEU A 87 -7.62 7.41 -0.48
C LEU A 87 -6.14 7.02 -0.46
N VAL A 88 -5.75 6.05 -1.28
CA VAL A 88 -4.35 5.66 -1.51
C VAL A 88 -3.85 6.17 -2.86
N PRO A 89 -2.53 6.36 -3.04
CA PRO A 89 -1.97 6.70 -4.35
C PRO A 89 -2.40 5.69 -5.42
N ASP A 90 -2.75 6.17 -6.61
CA ASP A 90 -3.15 5.33 -7.75
C ASP A 90 -1.93 5.00 -8.64
N PRO A 91 -1.33 3.80 -8.52
CA PRO A 91 -0.15 3.44 -9.30
C PRO A 91 -0.40 3.35 -10.81
N SER A 92 -1.67 3.34 -11.26
CA SER A 92 -2.01 3.42 -12.69
C SER A 92 -1.84 4.83 -13.26
N LYS A 93 -1.84 5.86 -12.40
CA LYS A 93 -1.65 7.28 -12.76
C LYS A 93 -0.25 7.74 -12.39
N ARG A 94 0.74 6.91 -12.68
CA ARG A 94 2.16 7.24 -12.50
C ARG A 94 2.68 8.09 -13.68
N ARG A 95 3.46 9.10 -13.36
CA ARG A 95 4.25 9.87 -14.32
C ARG A 95 5.72 9.58 -14.08
N LEU A 96 6.41 9.12 -15.12
CA LEU A 96 7.86 9.01 -15.12
C LEU A 96 8.45 10.27 -15.77
N GLN A 97 9.41 10.90 -15.10
CA GLN A 97 10.06 12.12 -15.58
C GLN A 97 11.56 12.00 -15.41
N ARG A 98 12.33 12.30 -16.46
CA ARG A 98 13.78 12.48 -16.35
C ARG A 98 14.07 13.80 -15.66
N LEU A 99 14.97 13.78 -14.69
CA LEU A 99 15.36 14.93 -13.89
C LEU A 99 16.85 15.22 -14.09
N ALA A 100 17.21 16.49 -14.19
CA ALA A 100 18.61 16.92 -14.14
C ALA A 100 19.12 16.97 -12.70
N SER A 101 18.23 17.28 -11.76
CA SER A 101 18.49 17.33 -10.33
C SER A 101 17.20 17.10 -9.54
N TRP A 102 17.35 16.83 -8.26
CA TRP A 102 16.25 16.73 -7.29
C TRP A 102 16.65 17.48 -6.02
N ASP A 103 15.74 18.30 -5.48
CA ASP A 103 16.03 19.26 -4.39
C ASP A 103 14.94 19.34 -3.31
N ARG A 104 14.27 18.22 -2.97
CA ARG A 104 13.12 18.10 -2.04
C ARG A 104 11.85 18.85 -2.44
N SER A 105 11.94 19.91 -3.23
CA SER A 105 10.78 20.72 -3.63
C SER A 105 9.79 19.94 -4.50
N THR A 106 10.28 18.93 -5.21
CA THR A 106 9.51 17.99 -6.05
C THR A 106 8.95 16.78 -5.29
N GLY A 107 8.64 16.93 -3.99
CA GLY A 107 8.35 15.86 -3.03
C GLY A 107 7.40 14.74 -3.49
N GLY A 108 7.46 13.60 -2.80
CA GLY A 108 6.61 12.43 -3.05
C GLY A 108 6.97 11.59 -4.29
N ALA A 109 8.13 11.84 -4.92
CA ALA A 109 8.61 11.04 -6.05
C ALA A 109 9.56 9.93 -5.58
N THR A 110 9.26 8.67 -5.93
CA THR A 110 10.26 7.59 -5.85
C THR A 110 11.29 7.84 -6.95
N LEU A 111 12.58 7.81 -6.62
CA LEU A 111 13.64 8.05 -7.59
C LEU A 111 14.28 6.74 -8.02
N ARG A 112 14.57 6.62 -9.32
CA ARG A 112 15.51 5.63 -9.87
C ARG A 112 16.73 6.38 -10.36
N VAL A 113 17.86 6.08 -9.75
CA VAL A 113 19.13 6.75 -10.04
C VAL A 113 20.08 5.77 -10.70
N ALA A 114 20.53 6.11 -11.89
CA ALA A 114 21.63 5.40 -12.53
C ALA A 114 22.94 5.90 -11.89
N LEU A 115 23.58 5.05 -11.09
CA LEU A 115 24.81 5.36 -10.37
C LEU A 115 25.97 4.64 -11.05
N GLU A 116 26.95 5.39 -11.52
CA GLU A 116 28.20 4.84 -12.03
C GLU A 116 29.20 4.70 -10.88
N ILE A 117 29.73 3.50 -10.71
CA ILE A 117 30.67 3.14 -9.65
C ILE A 117 31.92 2.49 -10.26
N ASP A 118 32.98 2.38 -9.47
CA ASP A 118 34.15 1.61 -9.87
C ASP A 118 33.77 0.12 -10.00
N ALA A 119 34.27 -0.59 -11.01
CA ALA A 119 33.86 -1.98 -11.25
C ALA A 119 34.29 -2.96 -10.16
N ASP A 120 35.27 -2.58 -9.35
CA ASP A 120 35.74 -3.32 -8.16
C ASP A 120 35.05 -2.86 -6.86
N ALA A 121 34.08 -1.94 -6.94
CA ALA A 121 33.30 -1.52 -5.78
C ALA A 121 32.56 -2.71 -5.16
N GLU A 122 32.71 -2.88 -3.85
CA GLU A 122 32.02 -3.93 -3.11
C GLU A 122 30.54 -3.58 -2.97
N LEU A 123 29.69 -4.32 -3.69
CA LEU A 123 28.24 -4.18 -3.61
C LEU A 123 27.67 -5.03 -2.46
N PRO A 124 26.57 -4.59 -1.83
CA PRO A 124 25.88 -5.39 -0.83
C PRO A 124 25.39 -6.70 -1.47
N PRO A 125 25.51 -7.85 -0.78
CA PRO A 125 24.96 -9.09 -1.29
C PRO A 125 23.43 -9.00 -1.39
N PRO A 126 22.79 -9.78 -2.29
CA PRO A 126 21.34 -9.87 -2.33
C PRO A 126 20.78 -10.28 -0.97
N TRP A 127 19.91 -9.43 -0.44
CA TRP A 127 19.21 -9.64 0.81
C TRP A 127 17.71 -9.69 0.55
N GLU A 128 17.07 -10.75 1.03
CA GLU A 128 15.62 -10.75 1.15
C GLU A 128 15.24 -10.31 2.57
N PRO A 129 14.32 -9.35 2.73
CA PRO A 129 13.74 -9.11 4.02
C PRO A 129 13.18 -10.44 4.53
N PRO A 130 13.46 -10.84 5.79
CA PRO A 130 12.82 -12.01 6.36
C PRO A 130 11.33 -11.82 6.13
N ALA A 131 10.65 -12.84 5.57
CA ALA A 131 9.21 -12.82 5.37
C ALA A 131 8.61 -12.26 6.65
N THR A 132 7.94 -11.10 6.56
CA THR A 132 7.61 -10.26 7.72
C THR A 132 7.10 -11.15 8.84
N ALA A 133 7.98 -11.45 9.80
CA ALA A 133 7.66 -12.27 10.95
C ALA A 133 6.98 -11.34 11.97
N GLN A 134 5.89 -10.73 11.55
CA GLN A 134 4.92 -10.17 12.47
C GLN A 134 3.81 -11.20 12.52
N GLY A 135 3.45 -11.62 13.72
CA GLY A 135 2.51 -12.69 14.00
C GLY A 135 1.07 -12.41 13.57
N ALA A 136 0.87 -11.98 12.33
CA ALA A 136 -0.41 -12.03 11.64
C ALA A 136 -0.71 -13.52 11.45
N ARG A 137 -1.41 -14.09 12.43
CA ARG A 137 -2.07 -15.38 12.29
C ARG A 137 -2.79 -15.35 10.94
N THR A 138 -2.34 -16.17 9.99
CA THR A 138 -2.98 -16.25 8.68
C THR A 138 -4.45 -16.55 8.92
N PRO A 139 -5.38 -15.76 8.37
CA PRO A 139 -6.79 -16.03 8.57
C PRO A 139 -7.11 -17.45 8.08
N PRO A 140 -8.02 -18.19 8.75
CA PRO A 140 -8.30 -19.56 8.39
C PRO A 140 -8.71 -19.67 6.91
N PRO A 141 -8.14 -20.60 6.11
CA PRO A 141 -8.42 -20.71 4.68
C PRO A 141 -9.91 -20.83 4.34
N GLU A 142 -10.67 -21.48 5.20
CA GLU A 142 -12.13 -21.64 5.09
C GLU A 142 -12.88 -20.30 5.19
N VAL A 143 -12.40 -19.35 6.02
CA VAL A 143 -12.97 -18.00 6.13
C VAL A 143 -12.68 -17.22 4.86
N VAL A 144 -11.46 -17.32 4.33
CA VAL A 144 -11.08 -16.68 3.06
C VAL A 144 -11.91 -17.25 1.89
N ALA A 145 -12.12 -18.57 1.86
CA ALA A 145 -12.96 -19.22 0.86
C ALA A 145 -14.42 -18.78 0.98
N ALA A 146 -14.95 -18.64 2.20
CA ALA A 146 -16.31 -18.17 2.45
C ALA A 146 -16.52 -16.71 2.01
N LEU A 147 -15.55 -15.82 2.27
CA LEU A 147 -15.56 -14.43 1.77
C LEU A 147 -15.52 -14.37 0.24
N HIS A 148 -14.68 -15.19 -0.40
CA HIS A 148 -14.67 -15.28 -1.86
C HIS A 148 -16.01 -15.75 -2.41
N ALA A 149 -16.59 -16.80 -1.81
CA ALA A 149 -17.89 -17.33 -2.21
C ALA A 149 -19.02 -16.29 -2.01
N LEU A 150 -18.95 -15.50 -0.94
CA LEU A 150 -19.87 -14.38 -0.71
C LEU A 150 -19.81 -13.35 -1.85
N LEU A 151 -18.61 -12.94 -2.26
CA LEU A 151 -18.44 -12.02 -3.39
C LEU A 151 -19.02 -12.59 -4.69
N VAL A 152 -18.82 -13.88 -4.96
CA VAL A 152 -19.40 -14.56 -6.13
C VAL A 152 -20.94 -14.55 -6.06
N ARG A 153 -21.53 -14.84 -4.89
CA ARG A 153 -22.99 -14.78 -4.70
C ARG A 153 -23.55 -13.38 -4.93
N ILE A 154 -22.91 -12.35 -4.37
CA ILE A 154 -23.35 -10.96 -4.54
C ILE A 154 -23.24 -10.55 -6.00
N HIS A 155 -22.13 -10.88 -6.68
CA HIS A 155 -21.99 -10.59 -8.11
C HIS A 155 -23.07 -11.30 -8.95
N GLY A 156 -23.35 -12.57 -8.67
CA GLY A 156 -24.38 -13.32 -9.38
C GLY A 156 -25.80 -12.77 -9.17
N ALA A 157 -26.11 -12.27 -7.97
CA ALA A 157 -27.43 -11.74 -7.64
C ALA A 157 -27.61 -10.27 -8.04
N TRP A 158 -26.55 -9.46 -7.99
CA TRP A 158 -26.63 -7.99 -8.03
C TRP A 158 -25.65 -7.33 -9.01
N GLY A 159 -24.95 -8.09 -9.86
CA GLY A 159 -23.79 -7.61 -10.63
C GLY A 159 -23.98 -6.34 -11.48
N GLU A 160 -25.20 -6.06 -11.96
CA GLU A 160 -25.50 -4.82 -12.71
C GLU A 160 -25.81 -3.61 -11.80
N ARG A 161 -26.07 -3.86 -10.51
CA ARG A 161 -26.53 -2.88 -9.52
C ARG A 161 -25.49 -2.53 -8.46
N VAL A 162 -24.36 -3.25 -8.44
CA VAL A 162 -23.26 -2.99 -7.50
C VAL A 162 -21.91 -3.07 -8.20
N HIS A 163 -21.00 -2.19 -7.80
CA HIS A 163 -19.59 -2.24 -8.16
C HIS A 163 -18.80 -2.92 -7.05
N ILE A 164 -18.11 -4.02 -7.40
CA ILE A 164 -17.30 -4.79 -6.46
C ILE A 164 -15.82 -4.59 -6.79
N ARG A 165 -15.04 -4.18 -5.78
CA ARG A 165 -13.57 -4.18 -5.82
C ARG A 165 -13.05 -5.09 -4.72
N SER A 166 -12.12 -5.99 -5.03
CA SER A 166 -11.58 -6.93 -4.04
C SER A 166 -10.12 -7.26 -4.31
N VAL A 167 -9.39 -7.58 -3.24
CA VAL A 167 -8.03 -8.15 -3.27
C VAL A 167 -7.95 -9.36 -2.35
N ASP A 168 -6.91 -10.17 -2.55
CA ASP A 168 -6.59 -11.33 -1.71
C ASP A 168 -7.79 -12.27 -1.49
N ARG A 169 -8.49 -12.60 -2.59
CA ARG A 169 -9.67 -13.48 -2.61
C ARG A 169 -10.80 -13.03 -1.68
N GLY A 170 -11.00 -11.72 -1.50
CA GLY A 170 -12.09 -11.21 -0.66
C GLY A 170 -11.71 -10.87 0.76
N ARG A 171 -10.44 -11.05 1.16
CA ARG A 171 -9.96 -10.58 2.47
C ARG A 171 -10.12 -9.08 2.64
N LYS A 172 -9.98 -8.31 1.57
CA LYS A 172 -10.44 -6.93 1.52
C LYS A 172 -11.40 -6.77 0.35
N ALA A 173 -12.51 -6.09 0.57
CA ALA A 173 -13.42 -5.76 -0.51
C ALA A 173 -14.21 -4.48 -0.26
N SER A 174 -14.79 -3.96 -1.34
CA SER A 174 -15.66 -2.81 -1.35
C SER A 174 -16.79 -3.07 -2.32
N ILE A 175 -18.02 -2.91 -1.83
CA ILE A 175 -19.25 -3.03 -2.59
C ILE A 175 -19.91 -1.66 -2.55
N VAL A 176 -20.06 -1.07 -3.73
CA VAL A 176 -20.67 0.24 -3.89
C VAL A 176 -21.92 0.07 -4.75
N PRO A 177 -23.13 0.27 -4.20
CA PRO A 177 -24.35 0.24 -5.01
C PRO A 177 -24.32 1.32 -6.09
N SER A 178 -24.90 1.03 -7.25
CA SER A 178 -25.03 2.00 -8.35
C SER A 178 -26.13 3.04 -8.11
N THR A 179 -26.94 2.88 -7.07
CA THR A 179 -27.97 3.84 -6.66
C THR A 179 -27.32 5.06 -6.02
N ASP A 180 -27.59 6.25 -6.56
CA ASP A 180 -27.08 7.51 -6.02
C ASP A 180 -27.48 7.70 -4.54
N GLY A 181 -26.50 8.08 -3.71
CA GLY A 181 -26.68 8.31 -2.27
C GLY A 181 -26.72 7.04 -1.41
N ALA A 182 -26.66 5.85 -1.99
CA ALA A 182 -26.52 4.62 -1.22
C ALA A 182 -25.08 4.48 -0.66
N GLY A 183 -24.98 4.28 0.65
CA GLY A 183 -23.69 4.06 1.32
C GLY A 183 -23.02 2.76 0.85
N GLY A 184 -21.70 2.80 0.69
CA GLY A 184 -20.90 1.62 0.37
C GLY A 184 -20.65 0.72 1.58
N LEU A 185 -20.40 -0.56 1.30
CA LEU A 185 -19.94 -1.55 2.25
C LEU A 185 -18.48 -1.87 1.97
N HIS A 186 -17.61 -1.74 2.96
CA HIS A 186 -16.19 -2.02 2.83
C HIS A 186 -15.76 -2.94 3.97
N TRP A 187 -14.84 -3.87 3.72
CA TRP A 187 -14.29 -4.66 4.81
C TRP A 187 -12.84 -5.07 4.62
N ALA A 188 -12.20 -5.40 5.73
CA ALA A 188 -10.89 -6.01 5.80
C ALA A 188 -10.85 -7.10 6.88
N LEU A 189 -10.38 -8.30 6.51
CA LEU A 189 -10.14 -9.42 7.40
C LEU A 189 -8.73 -9.33 8.01
N GLY A 190 -8.71 -9.03 9.31
CA GLY A 190 -7.53 -9.17 10.16
C GLY A 190 -7.38 -10.59 10.72
N PRO A 191 -6.40 -10.81 11.62
CA PRO A 191 -6.14 -12.12 12.21
C PRO A 191 -7.27 -12.67 13.08
N GLU A 192 -8.00 -11.77 13.77
CA GLU A 192 -9.05 -12.15 14.74
C GLU A 192 -10.41 -11.54 14.41
N ASN A 193 -10.44 -10.49 13.60
CA ASN A 193 -11.62 -9.68 13.39
C ASN A 193 -11.80 -9.35 11.92
N LEU A 194 -13.05 -9.28 11.49
CA LEU A 194 -13.50 -8.73 10.24
C LEU A 194 -14.01 -7.31 10.50
N VAL A 195 -13.24 -6.32 10.06
CA VAL A 195 -13.62 -4.91 10.17
C VAL A 195 -14.52 -4.56 9.00
N VAL A 196 -15.69 -4.02 9.27
CA VAL A 196 -16.70 -3.65 8.28
C VAL A 196 -17.02 -2.16 8.43
N ASN A 197 -16.92 -1.40 7.34
CA ASN A 197 -17.26 0.01 7.26
C ASN A 197 -18.52 0.18 6.38
N LEU A 198 -19.49 0.91 6.90
CA LEU A 198 -20.81 1.20 6.31
C LEU A 198 -20.98 2.73 6.32
N GLY A 199 -20.51 3.41 5.27
CA GLY A 199 -20.38 4.87 5.32
C GLY A 199 -19.54 5.33 6.52
N TYR A 200 -20.13 6.09 7.44
CA TYR A 200 -19.46 6.57 8.67
C TYR A 200 -19.46 5.55 9.83
N ASP A 201 -20.24 4.48 9.72
CA ASP A 201 -20.32 3.46 10.77
C ASP A 201 -19.26 2.39 10.59
N ARG A 202 -18.68 1.95 11.70
CA ARG A 202 -17.72 0.84 11.75
C ARG A 202 -18.26 -0.26 12.65
N VAL A 203 -18.37 -1.46 12.09
CA VAL A 203 -18.75 -2.69 12.78
C VAL A 203 -17.54 -3.61 12.84
N ILE A 204 -17.28 -4.20 14.00
CA ILE A 204 -16.24 -5.21 14.18
C ILE A 204 -16.94 -6.55 14.37
N LEU A 205 -16.72 -7.45 13.42
CA LEU A 205 -17.24 -8.82 13.45
C LEU A 205 -16.11 -9.79 13.82
N PRO A 206 -16.44 -10.98 14.34
CA PRO A 206 -15.45 -12.05 14.49
C PRO A 206 -14.78 -12.40 13.15
N GLY A 207 -13.51 -12.77 13.17
CA GLY A 207 -12.74 -13.19 12.00
C GLY A 207 -12.97 -14.64 11.60
N ASP A 208 -14.17 -15.16 11.80
CA ASP A 208 -14.58 -16.55 11.59
C ASP A 208 -15.79 -16.66 10.63
N LEU A 209 -16.35 -17.86 10.48
CA LEU A 209 -17.49 -18.10 9.60
C LEU A 209 -18.79 -17.41 10.09
N ASP A 210 -18.96 -17.20 11.39
CA ASP A 210 -20.11 -16.47 11.93
C ASP A 210 -20.01 -14.99 11.59
N GLY A 211 -18.80 -14.43 11.62
CA GLY A 211 -18.51 -13.11 11.10
C GLY A 211 -18.85 -12.96 9.61
N VAL A 212 -18.49 -13.96 8.79
CA VAL A 212 -18.84 -13.96 7.35
C VAL A 212 -20.36 -14.04 7.14
N ALA A 213 -21.07 -14.87 7.90
CA ALA A 213 -22.52 -14.96 7.82
C ALA A 213 -23.21 -13.63 8.18
N ARG A 214 -22.70 -12.91 9.19
CA ARG A 214 -23.19 -11.56 9.52
C ARG A 214 -22.87 -10.54 8.43
N LEU A 215 -21.67 -10.61 7.84
CA LEU A 215 -21.31 -9.75 6.71
C LEU A 215 -22.24 -10.00 5.52
N GLU A 216 -22.63 -11.24 5.24
CA GLU A 216 -23.54 -11.57 4.13
C GLU A 216 -24.89 -10.86 4.27
N VAL A 217 -25.46 -10.82 5.47
CA VAL A 217 -26.70 -10.08 5.75
C VAL A 217 -26.52 -8.58 5.48
N LEU A 218 -25.43 -7.98 5.98
CA LEU A 218 -25.13 -6.57 5.74
C LEU A 218 -24.93 -6.26 4.24
N ALA A 219 -24.26 -7.14 3.52
CA ALA A 219 -23.97 -6.97 2.11
C ALA A 219 -25.23 -7.06 1.25
N ASP A 220 -26.14 -7.96 1.59
CA ASP A 220 -27.42 -8.11 0.92
C ASP A 220 -28.36 -6.92 1.19
N GLU A 221 -28.37 -6.37 2.41
CA GLU A 221 -29.07 -5.10 2.72
C GLU A 221 -28.53 -3.93 1.89
N VAL A 222 -27.21 -3.77 1.83
CA VAL A 222 -26.58 -2.69 1.05
C VAL A 222 -26.81 -2.88 -0.45
N ALA A 223 -26.72 -4.10 -0.97
CA ALA A 223 -26.95 -4.40 -2.38
C ALA A 223 -28.41 -4.12 -2.82
N ARG A 224 -29.38 -4.30 -1.92
CA ARG A 224 -30.77 -3.88 -2.15
C ARG A 224 -30.96 -2.37 -2.20
N GLY A 225 -29.96 -1.59 -1.77
CA GLY A 225 -30.06 -0.14 -1.65
C GLY A 225 -30.79 0.30 -0.39
N VAL A 226 -30.79 -0.51 0.67
CA VAL A 226 -31.32 -0.07 1.97
C VAL A 226 -30.42 1.04 2.49
N VAL A 227 -30.89 2.27 2.38
CA VAL A 227 -30.23 3.45 2.93
C VAL A 227 -30.29 3.32 4.44
N ARG A 228 -29.20 2.93 5.09
CA ARG A 228 -29.03 3.19 6.51
C ARG A 228 -28.89 4.71 6.65
N GLN A 229 -30.01 5.37 6.93
CA GLN A 229 -30.02 6.81 7.18
C GLN A 229 -29.05 7.11 8.31
N ASP A 230 -28.23 8.14 8.12
CA ASP A 230 -27.45 8.74 9.20
C ASP A 230 -28.35 8.87 10.43
N PRO A 231 -27.92 8.40 11.63
CA PRO A 231 -28.63 8.85 12.81
C PRO A 231 -28.52 10.38 12.84
N PRO A 232 -29.63 11.13 13.00
CA PRO A 232 -29.53 12.54 13.28
C PRO A 232 -28.63 12.68 14.52
N ILE A 233 -27.74 13.67 14.53
CA ILE A 233 -26.94 13.98 15.71
C ILE A 233 -27.90 14.48 16.79
N THR A 234 -28.55 13.55 17.50
CA THR A 234 -29.32 13.83 18.70
C THR A 234 -28.59 13.18 19.85
N SER A 235 -27.81 14.00 20.52
CA SER A 235 -27.34 13.76 21.87
C SER A 235 -28.54 13.42 22.78
N GLN A 236 -28.58 12.18 23.28
CA GLN A 236 -29.02 11.73 24.61
C GLN A 236 -29.79 10.40 24.55
N GLY A 237 -29.25 9.37 25.21
CA GLY A 237 -29.99 8.13 25.50
C GLY A 237 -29.15 6.85 25.46
N VAL A 238 -28.20 6.71 26.39
CA VAL A 238 -27.54 5.45 26.82
C VAL A 238 -27.12 4.47 25.69
N LEU A 239 -26.06 4.83 24.99
CA LEU A 239 -25.20 3.91 24.24
C LEU A 239 -23.88 3.80 25.00
N LEU A 240 -23.43 2.57 25.28
CA LEU A 240 -22.07 2.29 25.74
C LEU A 240 -21.11 3.03 24.80
N MET A 241 -20.43 4.04 25.36
CA MET A 241 -19.59 4.99 24.63
C MET A 241 -18.66 4.26 23.65
N PRO A 242 -18.75 4.48 22.33
CA PRO A 242 -17.60 4.35 21.49
C PRO A 242 -16.70 5.53 21.84
N ALA A 243 -15.51 5.26 22.37
CA ALA A 243 -14.50 6.29 22.52
C ALA A 243 -14.36 7.01 21.18
N ARG A 244 -14.81 8.27 21.10
CA ARG A 244 -14.50 9.19 20.00
C ARG A 244 -12.98 9.37 19.97
N ARG A 245 -12.27 8.43 19.35
CA ARG A 245 -10.89 8.65 18.95
C ARG A 245 -10.95 9.56 17.74
N ARG A 246 -10.71 10.86 18.00
CA ARG A 246 -10.20 11.82 17.01
C ARG A 246 -9.17 11.10 16.14
N ARG A 247 -9.37 11.13 14.81
CA ARG A 247 -8.37 10.91 13.75
C ARG A 247 -7.09 10.22 14.26
N VAL A 248 -7.19 8.92 14.53
CA VAL A 248 -6.01 8.07 14.59
C VAL A 248 -5.96 7.40 13.23
N PRO A 249 -4.96 7.71 12.37
CA PRO A 249 -4.63 6.81 11.28
C PRO A 249 -4.29 5.47 11.93
N THR A 250 -5.11 4.45 11.76
CA THR A 250 -4.68 3.09 12.08
C THR A 250 -3.68 2.68 11.02
N SER A 251 -2.44 3.06 11.30
CA SER A 251 -1.14 2.51 10.91
C SER A 251 -0.97 1.91 9.52
N ALA A 252 -0.03 2.51 8.79
CA ALA A 252 1.18 1.87 8.26
C ALA A 252 1.19 0.34 8.26
N TRP A 253 0.56 -0.24 7.24
CA TRP A 253 0.79 -1.58 6.70
C TRP A 253 0.48 -1.57 5.22
#